data_AF-A0A4Y9MR32-F1
#
_entry.id   AF-A0A4Y9MR32-F1
#
_cell.length_a   1.000
_cell.length_b   1.000
_cell.length_c   1.000
_cell.angle_alpha   90.00
_cell.angle_beta   90.00
_cell.angle_gamma   90.00
#
_symmetry.space_group_name_H-M   'P 1'
#
loop_
_entity.id
_entity.type
_entity.pdbx_description
1 polymer ?
#
loop_
_entity_poly.entity_id
_entity_poly.type
_entity_poly.pdbx_seq_one_letter_code
_entity_poly.pdbx_strand_id
1 'polypeptide(L)'
;MTGVRLAAGGYGLVVALVVLAPALVLRAAARRGGIPADGTADVLAVSAAVGAVAAVLAWRGVLRTGHGGRWGAALAGLGVLAPAAVGLPTLALRTAAWLPADVTTRPWLAPAVWGAGLVVAVLAGAGTQRAVGRWLARGRATAIDRRGAPPAGRRRREG
;
A
#
# COMPACT_ATOMS: atom_id res chain seq x y z
N MET A 1 -20.79 10.46 -11.35
CA MET A 1 -19.30 10.45 -11.27
C MET A 1 -18.75 10.88 -9.90
N THR A 2 -19.45 11.72 -9.14
CA THR A 2 -19.06 12.24 -7.81
C THR A 2 -18.84 11.15 -6.76
N GLY A 3 -19.69 10.12 -6.70
CA GLY A 3 -19.56 9.04 -5.69
C GLY A 3 -18.26 8.23 -5.77
N VAL A 4 -17.74 7.98 -6.99
CA VAL A 4 -16.47 7.25 -7.17
C VAL A 4 -15.28 8.08 -6.71
N ARG A 5 -15.31 9.40 -6.95
CA ARG A 5 -14.24 10.31 -6.49
C ARG A 5 -14.22 10.40 -4.97
N LEU A 6 -15.39 10.50 -4.34
CA LEU A 6 -15.52 10.47 -2.89
C LEU A 6 -14.99 9.15 -2.30
N ALA A 7 -15.37 8.01 -2.87
CA ALA A 7 -14.88 6.71 -2.41
C ALA A 7 -13.37 6.52 -2.62
N ALA A 8 -12.82 7.00 -3.74
CA ALA A 8 -11.38 7.00 -3.98
C ALA A 8 -10.64 7.91 -2.98
N GLY A 9 -11.26 9.03 -2.59
CA GLY A 9 -10.77 9.89 -1.52
C GLY A 9 -10.78 9.25 -0.15
N GLY A 10 -11.89 8.61 0.22
CA GLY A 10 -11.98 7.83 1.45
C GLY A 10 -10.90 6.73 1.50
N TYR A 11 -10.68 6.02 0.38
CA TYR A 11 -9.62 5.02 0.29
C TYR A 11 -8.21 5.62 0.44
N GLY A 12 -7.94 6.76 -0.21
CA GLY A 12 -6.67 7.48 -0.05
C GLY A 12 -6.42 7.87 1.41
N LEU A 13 -7.46 8.36 2.11
CA LEU A 13 -7.39 8.68 3.53
C LEU A 13 -7.10 7.44 4.39
N VAL A 14 -7.76 6.31 4.13
CA VAL A 14 -7.47 5.04 4.84
C VAL A 14 -6.02 4.62 4.64
N VAL A 15 -5.49 4.70 3.40
CA VAL A 15 -4.08 4.41 3.11
C VAL A 15 -3.15 5.32 3.90
N ALA A 16 -3.44 6.62 3.96
CA ALA A 16 -2.66 7.57 4.76
C ALA A 16 -2.64 7.19 6.25
N LEU A 17 -3.81 6.85 6.80
CA LEU A 17 -3.98 6.46 8.19
C LEU A 17 -3.24 5.16 8.51
N VAL A 18 -3.28 4.17 7.61
CA VAL A 18 -2.56 2.90 7.78
C VAL A 18 -1.05 3.13 7.85
N VAL A 19 -0.51 4.03 7.03
CA VAL A 19 0.92 4.37 7.06
C VAL A 19 1.28 5.19 8.30
N LEU A 20 0.38 6.06 8.77
CA LEU A 20 0.61 6.94 9.91
C LEU A 20 0.43 6.24 11.27
N ALA A 21 -0.45 5.25 11.35
CA ALA A 21 -0.84 4.59 12.59
C ALA A 21 0.34 4.03 13.40
N PRO A 22 1.34 3.34 12.82
CA PRO A 22 2.47 2.82 13.59
C PRO A 22 3.29 3.92 14.27
N ALA A 23 3.47 5.07 13.61
CA ALA A 23 4.18 6.21 14.19
C ALA A 23 3.38 6.87 15.33
N LEU A 24 2.05 6.91 15.23
CA LEU A 24 1.19 7.38 16.33
C LEU A 24 1.25 6.45 17.54
N VAL A 25 1.25 5.13 17.32
CA VAL A 25 1.40 4.13 18.38
C VAL A 25 2.76 4.28 19.07
N LEU A 26 3.85 4.44 18.30
CA LEU A 26 5.18 4.68 18.85
C LEU A 26 5.23 5.96 19.68
N ARG A 27 4.64 7.06 19.19
CA ARG A 27 4.59 8.32 19.94
C ARG A 27 3.82 8.16 21.26
N ALA A 28 2.69 7.45 21.23
CA ALA A 28 1.90 7.18 22.42
C ALA A 28 2.66 6.31 23.43
N ALA A 29 3.39 5.30 22.95
CA ALA A 29 4.24 4.45 23.78
C ALA A 29 5.41 5.24 24.40
N ALA A 30 6.10 6.06 23.61
CA ALA A 30 7.21 6.90 24.06
C ALA A 30 6.79 7.86 25.20
N ARG A 31 5.61 8.49 25.08
CA ARG A 31 5.05 9.36 26.13
C ARG A 31 4.81 8.63 27.44
N ARG A 32 4.43 7.36 27.40
CA ARG A 32 4.22 6.53 28.61
C ARG A 32 5.53 5.98 29.18
N GLY A 33 6.51 5.71 28.33
CA GLY A 33 7.81 5.14 28.72
C GLY A 33 8.88 6.16 29.10
N GLY A 34 8.59 7.47 29.07
CA GLY A 34 9.56 8.52 29.39
C GLY A 34 10.66 8.72 28.33
N ILE A 35 10.44 8.25 27.10
CA ILE A 35 11.41 8.41 26.00
C ILE A 35 11.34 9.86 25.48
N PRO A 36 12.48 10.54 25.30
CA PRO A 36 12.52 11.93 24.82
C PRO A 36 11.80 12.10 23.47
N ALA A 37 11.07 13.21 23.35
CA ALA A 37 10.12 13.45 22.27
C ALA A 37 10.80 13.71 20.91
N ASP A 38 12.05 14.14 20.89
CA ASP A 38 12.72 14.69 19.71
C ASP A 38 12.80 13.67 18.56
N GLY A 39 13.21 12.42 18.85
CA GLY A 39 13.26 11.37 17.83
C GLY A 39 11.88 10.89 17.34
N THR A 40 10.80 11.12 18.11
CA THR A 40 9.45 10.70 17.70
C THR A 40 8.78 11.69 16.73
N ALA A 41 9.18 12.96 16.76
CA ALA A 41 8.65 13.98 15.88
C ALA A 41 9.08 13.74 14.43
N ASP A 42 10.35 13.39 14.21
CA ASP A 42 10.89 13.10 12.88
C ASP A 42 10.24 11.87 12.24
N VAL A 43 10.06 10.80 13.02
CA VAL A 43 9.38 9.58 12.57
C VAL A 43 7.93 9.88 12.15
N LEU A 44 7.25 10.76 12.89
CA LEU A 44 5.91 11.23 12.54
C LEU A 44 5.89 12.06 11.26
N ALA A 45 6.82 13.01 11.13
CA ALA A 45 6.95 13.86 9.95
C ALA A 45 7.20 13.02 8.69
N VAL A 46 8.15 12.07 8.76
CA VAL A 46 8.44 11.12 7.68
C VAL A 46 7.22 10.26 7.36
N SER A 47 6.54 9.72 8.37
CA SER A 47 5.35 8.87 8.15
C SER A 47 4.19 9.65 7.52
N ALA A 48 3.99 10.91 7.91
CA ALA A 48 2.99 11.78 7.31
C ALA A 48 3.32 12.10 5.84
N ALA A 49 4.59 12.41 5.54
CA ALA A 49 5.04 12.66 4.17
C ALA A 49 4.85 11.43 3.27
N VAL A 50 5.30 10.26 3.73
CA VAL A 50 5.13 8.99 2.99
C VAL A 50 3.64 8.62 2.88
N GLY A 51 2.86 8.80 3.94
CA GLY A 51 1.42 8.57 3.95
C GLY A 51 0.67 9.44 2.96
N ALA A 52 1.03 10.73 2.85
CA ALA A 52 0.45 11.65 1.87
C ALA A 52 0.75 11.21 0.42
N VAL A 53 2.00 10.86 0.14
CA VAL A 53 2.40 10.33 -1.18
C VAL A 53 1.64 9.03 -1.49
N ALA A 54 1.57 8.11 -0.53
CA ALA A 54 0.84 6.85 -0.68
C ALA A 54 -0.66 7.08 -0.95
N ALA A 55 -1.29 8.02 -0.25
CA ALA A 55 -2.69 8.40 -0.44
C ALA A 55 -2.95 8.92 -1.85
N VAL A 56 -2.06 9.79 -2.36
CA VAL A 56 -2.15 10.31 -3.73
C VAL A 56 -2.00 9.19 -4.76
N LEU A 57 -1.04 8.28 -4.55
CA LEU A 57 -0.83 7.12 -5.43
C LEU A 57 -2.05 6.19 -5.42
N ALA A 58 -2.60 5.90 -4.25
CA ALA A 58 -3.79 5.08 -4.06
C ALA A 58 -5.02 5.69 -4.75
N TRP A 59 -5.27 6.99 -4.54
CA TRP A 59 -6.33 7.75 -5.20
C TRP A 59 -6.19 7.66 -6.73
N ARG A 60 -5.00 7.99 -7.26
CA ARG A 60 -4.75 7.97 -8.71
C ARG A 60 -4.88 6.55 -9.28
N GLY A 61 -4.45 5.54 -8.53
CA GLY A 61 -4.58 4.13 -8.89
C GLY A 61 -6.04 3.71 -9.04
N VAL A 62 -6.89 4.03 -8.06
CA VAL A 62 -8.33 3.70 -8.11
C VAL A 62 -9.03 4.41 -9.26
N LEU A 63 -8.72 5.68 -9.51
CA LEU A 63 -9.33 6.43 -10.63
C LEU A 63 -8.92 5.92 -12.01
N ARG A 64 -7.70 5.37 -12.14
CA ARG A 64 -7.20 4.81 -13.41
C ARG A 64 -7.67 3.38 -13.68
N THR A 65 -8.13 2.67 -12.65
CA THR A 65 -8.53 1.26 -12.79
C THR A 65 -9.98 1.17 -13.26
N GLY A 66 -10.24 0.37 -14.30
CA GLY A 66 -11.58 0.17 -14.86
C GLY A 66 -12.59 -0.35 -13.83
N HIS A 67 -13.89 -0.23 -14.15
CA HIS A 67 -15.00 -0.43 -13.20
C HIS A 67 -15.02 -1.81 -12.53
N GLY A 68 -14.79 -2.88 -13.30
CA GLY A 68 -14.67 -4.22 -12.72
C GLY A 68 -13.33 -4.38 -12.00
N GLY A 69 -13.33 -4.89 -10.78
CA GLY A 69 -12.11 -5.31 -10.07
C GLY A 69 -11.26 -4.23 -9.40
N ARG A 70 -11.58 -2.93 -9.55
CA ARG A 70 -10.81 -1.85 -8.88
C ARG A 70 -10.76 -1.99 -7.36
N TRP A 71 -11.89 -2.34 -6.75
CA TRP A 71 -11.99 -2.49 -5.30
C TRP A 71 -11.32 -3.77 -4.81
N GLY A 72 -11.40 -4.87 -5.57
CA GLY A 72 -10.65 -6.09 -5.25
C GLY A 72 -9.14 -5.86 -5.28
N ALA A 73 -8.63 -5.14 -6.29
CA ALA A 73 -7.22 -4.77 -6.36
C ALA A 73 -6.81 -3.79 -5.24
N ALA A 74 -7.66 -2.82 -4.90
CA ALA A 74 -7.42 -1.87 -3.82
C ALA A 74 -7.38 -2.57 -2.44
N LEU A 75 -8.30 -3.51 -2.19
CA LEU A 75 -8.32 -4.30 -0.96
C LEU A 75 -7.11 -5.23 -0.86
N ALA A 76 -6.71 -5.88 -1.96
CA ALA A 76 -5.50 -6.70 -1.98
C ALA A 76 -4.24 -5.86 -1.71
N GLY A 77 -4.13 -4.68 -2.32
CA GLY A 77 -3.04 -3.73 -2.05
C GLY A 77 -3.02 -3.29 -0.59
N LEU A 78 -4.19 -2.98 0.00
CA LEU A 78 -4.33 -2.60 1.40
C LEU A 78 -3.95 -3.76 2.35
N GLY A 79 -4.38 -4.98 2.01
CA GLY A 79 -4.08 -6.20 2.78
C GLY A 79 -2.59 -6.51 2.84
N VAL A 80 -1.80 -6.11 1.84
CA VAL A 80 -0.33 -6.18 1.88
C VAL A 80 0.27 -4.97 2.59
N LEU A 81 -0.25 -3.77 2.32
CA LEU A 81 0.28 -2.53 2.88
C LEU A 81 0.20 -2.51 4.41
N ALA A 82 -0.94 -2.87 5.01
CA ALA A 82 -1.14 -2.81 6.45
C ALA A 82 -0.11 -3.63 7.25
N PRO A 83 0.09 -4.94 6.98
CA PRO A 83 1.12 -5.71 7.68
C PRO A 83 2.53 -5.25 7.30
N ALA A 84 2.79 -4.83 6.06
CA ALA A 84 4.12 -4.36 5.65
C ALA A 84 4.51 -3.04 6.32
N ALA A 85 3.58 -2.11 6.48
CA ALA A 85 3.80 -0.82 7.13
C ALA A 85 4.10 -0.95 8.63
N VAL A 86 3.72 -2.06 9.25
CA VAL A 86 4.09 -2.40 10.63
C VAL A 86 5.38 -3.23 10.65
N GLY A 87 5.41 -4.31 9.86
CA GLY A 87 6.48 -5.31 9.90
C GLY A 87 7.82 -4.79 9.39
N LEU A 88 7.85 -4.09 8.25
CA LEU A 88 9.10 -3.64 7.63
C LEU A 88 9.82 -2.59 8.48
N PRO A 89 9.16 -1.52 8.97
CA PRO A 89 9.86 -0.56 9.82
C PRO A 89 10.33 -1.18 11.14
N THR A 90 9.54 -2.08 11.74
CA THR A 90 9.93 -2.79 12.96
C THR A 90 11.15 -3.68 12.73
N LEU A 91 11.19 -4.42 11.62
CA LEU A 91 12.31 -5.27 11.25
C LEU A 91 13.55 -4.45 10.88
N ALA A 92 13.35 -3.31 10.20
CA ALA A 92 14.42 -2.38 9.84
C ALA A 92 15.05 -1.74 11.09
N LEU A 93 14.25 -1.34 12.08
CA LEU A 93 14.76 -0.88 13.38
C LEU A 93 15.45 -2.00 14.16
N ARG A 94 14.88 -3.21 14.16
CA ARG A 94 15.50 -4.38 14.82
C ARG A 94 16.85 -4.72 14.21
N THR A 95 16.99 -4.62 12.89
CA THR A 95 18.27 -4.87 12.20
C THR A 95 19.25 -3.73 12.44
N ALA A 96 18.78 -2.47 12.48
CA ALA A 96 19.62 -1.32 12.82
C ALA A 96 20.19 -1.40 14.25
N ALA A 97 19.53 -2.09 15.18
CA ALA A 97 20.05 -2.32 16.52
C ALA A 97 21.33 -3.18 16.57
N TRP A 98 21.67 -3.89 15.48
CA TRP A 98 22.92 -4.66 15.36
C TRP A 98 24.06 -3.87 14.70
N LEU A 99 23.83 -2.61 14.34
CA LEU A 99 24.86 -1.76 13.75
C LEU A 99 25.86 -1.26 14.82
N PRO A 100 27.10 -0.93 14.41
CA PRO A 100 28.07 -0.28 15.28
C PRO A 100 27.54 0.98 15.97
N ALA A 101 27.99 1.24 17.21
CA ALA A 101 27.51 2.32 18.07
C ALA A 101 27.72 3.73 17.47
N ASP A 102 28.77 3.92 16.68
CA ASP A 102 29.09 5.14 15.94
C ASP A 102 28.07 5.46 14.82
N VAL A 103 27.33 4.44 14.36
CA VAL A 103 26.26 4.59 13.37
C VAL A 103 24.91 4.78 14.06
N THR A 104 24.61 3.98 15.10
CA THR A 104 23.30 3.99 15.80
C THR A 104 23.04 5.25 16.62
N THR A 105 24.08 5.99 17.00
CA THR A 105 23.96 7.28 17.71
C THR A 105 23.60 8.45 16.79
N ARG A 106 23.59 8.27 15.47
CA ARG A 106 23.25 9.35 14.54
C ARG A 106 21.73 9.64 14.60
N PRO A 107 21.31 10.90 14.87
CA PRO A 107 19.91 11.25 15.08
C PRO A 107 19.03 10.99 13.85
N TRP A 108 19.61 11.02 12.65
CA TRP A 108 18.89 10.80 11.39
C TRP A 108 18.73 9.32 11.03
N LEU A 109 19.44 8.38 11.67
CA LEU A 109 19.42 6.97 11.27
C LEU A 109 18.04 6.36 11.48
N ALA A 110 17.46 6.53 12.66
CA ALA A 110 16.15 5.99 12.99
C ALA A 110 15.04 6.48 12.04
N PRO A 111 14.85 7.79 11.79
CA PRO A 111 13.83 8.25 10.85
C PRO A 111 14.12 7.83 9.40
N ALA A 112 15.39 7.74 8.99
CA ALA A 112 15.75 7.29 7.64
C ALA A 112 15.41 5.80 7.42
N VAL A 113 15.80 4.93 8.35
CA VAL A 113 15.53 3.48 8.28
C VAL A 113 14.03 3.20 8.38
N TRP A 114 13.33 3.93 9.24
CA TRP A 114 11.87 3.88 9.34
C TRP A 114 11.19 4.29 8.03
N GLY A 115 11.58 5.45 7.48
CA GLY A 115 11.07 5.97 6.23
C GLY A 115 11.31 5.03 5.05
N ALA A 116 12.50 4.44 4.96
CA ALA A 116 12.84 3.44 3.94
C ALA A 116 11.91 2.22 4.04
N GLY A 117 11.68 1.70 5.25
CA GLY A 117 10.73 0.61 5.49
C GLY A 117 9.31 0.93 5.02
N LEU A 118 8.83 2.15 5.31
CA LEU A 118 7.51 2.61 4.85
C LEU A 118 7.43 2.76 3.33
N VAL A 119 8.48 3.30 2.69
CA VAL A 119 8.53 3.41 1.22
C VAL A 119 8.44 2.03 0.58
N VAL A 120 9.18 1.05 1.08
CA VAL A 120 9.12 -0.33 0.58
C VAL A 120 7.71 -0.93 0.79
N ALA A 121 7.08 -0.70 1.95
CA ALA A 121 5.72 -1.16 2.21
C ALA A 121 4.70 -0.56 1.21
N VAL A 122 4.80 0.74 0.93
CA VAL A 122 3.95 1.43 -0.05
C VAL A 122 4.17 0.89 -1.46
N LEU A 123 5.43 0.67 -1.86
CA LEU A 123 5.75 0.08 -3.16
C LEU A 123 5.22 -1.34 -3.29
N ALA A 124 5.31 -2.16 -2.23
CA ALA A 124 4.74 -3.50 -2.19
C ALA A 124 3.21 -3.48 -2.36
N GLY A 125 2.51 -2.63 -1.60
CA GLY A 125 1.06 -2.47 -1.72
C GLY A 125 0.64 -2.00 -3.11
N ALA A 126 1.31 -0.98 -3.66
CA ALA A 126 1.06 -0.48 -5.01
C ALA A 126 1.37 -1.52 -6.10
N GLY A 127 2.45 -2.29 -5.92
CA GLY A 127 2.83 -3.40 -6.79
C GLY A 127 1.74 -4.47 -6.83
N THR A 128 1.26 -4.90 -5.66
CA THR A 128 0.17 -5.86 -5.52
C THR A 128 -1.12 -5.37 -6.16
N GLN A 129 -1.53 -4.12 -5.89
CA GLN A 129 -2.70 -3.52 -6.52
C GLN A 129 -2.60 -3.55 -8.06
N ARG A 130 -1.43 -3.20 -8.62
CA ARG A 130 -1.19 -3.26 -10.07
C ARG A 130 -1.20 -4.68 -10.61
N ALA A 131 -0.61 -5.63 -9.90
CA ALA A 131 -0.55 -7.03 -10.31
C ALA A 131 -1.94 -7.67 -10.34
N VAL A 132 -2.72 -7.50 -9.26
CA VAL A 132 -4.11 -7.98 -9.17
C VAL A 132 -4.99 -7.27 -10.19
N GLY A 133 -4.82 -5.95 -10.37
CA GLY A 133 -5.53 -5.20 -11.41
C GLY A 133 -5.27 -5.74 -12.81
N ARG A 134 -4.00 -6.04 -13.16
CA ARG A 134 -3.63 -6.66 -14.44
C ARG A 134 -4.23 -8.06 -14.59
N TRP A 135 -4.18 -8.87 -13.54
CA TRP A 135 -4.75 -10.23 -13.55
C TRP A 135 -6.27 -10.20 -13.79
N LEU A 136 -7.00 -9.34 -13.08
CA LEU A 136 -8.45 -9.15 -13.24
C LEU A 136 -8.84 -8.55 -14.60
N ALA A 137 -7.96 -7.77 -15.22
CA ALA A 137 -8.16 -7.25 -16.57
C ALA A 137 -8.00 -8.37 -17.61
N ARG A 138 -6.94 -9.19 -17.50
CA ARG A 138 -6.70 -10.35 -18.38
C ARG A 138 -7.85 -11.36 -18.33
N GLY A 139 -8.31 -11.72 -17.13
CA GLY A 139 -9.41 -12.67 -16.96
C GLY A 139 -10.71 -12.21 -17.64
N ARG A 140 -10.99 -10.91 -17.66
CA ARG A 140 -12.15 -10.35 -18.38
C ARG A 140 -11.99 -10.38 -19.89
N ALA A 141 -10.81 -10.10 -20.42
CA ALA A 141 -10.55 -10.20 -21.86
C ALA A 141 -10.80 -11.64 -22.36
N THR A 142 -10.30 -12.64 -21.64
CA THR A 142 -10.51 -14.06 -21.97
C THR A 142 -11.97 -14.50 -21.86
N ALA A 143 -12.72 -13.96 -20.89
CA ALA A 143 -14.14 -14.28 -20.72
C ALA A 143 -15.03 -13.68 -21.83
N ILE A 144 -14.68 -12.49 -22.34
CA ILE A 144 -15.40 -11.86 -23.46
C ILE A 144 -15.13 -12.63 -24.76
N ASP A 145 -13.87 -13.02 -25.00
CA ASP A 145 -13.47 -13.80 -26.17
C ASP A 145 -14.23 -15.14 -26.27
N ARG A 146 -14.39 -15.84 -25.14
CA ARG A 146 -15.19 -17.08 -25.07
C ARG A 146 -16.69 -16.91 -25.32
N ARG A 147 -17.26 -15.73 -25.04
CA ARG A 147 -18.68 -15.43 -25.32
C ARG A 147 -18.91 -14.93 -26.75
N GLY A 148 -17.89 -14.34 -27.35
CA GLY A 148 -17.90 -13.88 -28.74
C GLY A 148 -17.57 -14.97 -29.76
N ALA A 149 -16.96 -16.08 -29.32
CA ALA A 149 -16.70 -17.23 -30.17
C ALA A 149 -18.03 -17.78 -30.74
N PRO A 150 -18.26 -17.71 -32.07
CA PRO A 150 -19.45 -18.29 -32.67
C PRO A 150 -19.50 -19.79 -32.34
N PRO A 151 -20.69 -20.36 -32.06
CA PRO A 151 -20.81 -21.76 -31.68
C PRO A 151 -20.14 -22.63 -32.76
N ALA A 152 -19.04 -23.26 -32.38
CA ALA A 152 -18.27 -24.12 -33.26
C ALA A 152 -19.14 -25.29 -33.69
N GLY A 153 -19.70 -25.20 -34.90
CA GLY A 153 -20.19 -26.34 -35.63
C GLY A 153 -21.49 -26.95 -35.11
N ARG A 154 -22.61 -26.27 -35.40
CA ARG A 154 -23.79 -26.98 -35.93
C ARG A 154 -23.54 -27.29 -37.42
N ARG A 155 -22.44 -27.96 -37.75
CA ARG A 155 -22.25 -28.49 -39.11
C ARG A 155 -23.17 -29.70 -39.24
N ARG A 156 -24.35 -29.43 -39.79
CA ARG A 156 -25.06 -30.22 -40.80
C ARG A 156 -24.60 -31.69 -40.85
N ARG A 157 -25.32 -32.55 -40.13
CA ARG A 157 -25.61 -33.91 -40.61
C ARG A 157 -26.71 -33.78 -41.66
N GLU A 158 -26.31 -33.46 -42.89
CA GLU A 158 -27.13 -33.66 -44.07
C GLU A 158 -26.20 -34.29 -45.10
N GLY A 159 -26.43 -35.57 -45.41
CA GLY A 159 -25.62 -36.40 -46.29
C GLY A 159 -25.47 -37.78 -45.72
#